data_AF-A0A2N2TTK3-F1
#
_entry.id   AF-A0A2N2TTK3-F1
#
_cell.length_a   1.000
_cell.length_b   1.000
_cell.length_c   1.000
_cell.angle_alpha   90.00
_cell.angle_beta   90.00
_cell.angle_gamma   90.00
#
_symmetry.space_group_name_H-M   'P 1'
#
loop_
_entity.id
_entity.type
_entity.pdbx_description
1 polymer ?
#
loop_
_entity_poly.entity_id
_entity_poly.type
_entity_poly.pdbx_seq_one_letter_code
_entity_poly.pdbx_strand_id
1 'polypeptide(L)'
;IEVLNPDHVIAHLTKGGKLDMEIKIESGRGYQPATVRKVSEETRAVGSILIDASFSPVRRVAYTVESARVEQRTDLDRLVIDIETNGVVEPEEAVRTAARILVSQLSVFADLEGTPAESESPRSPQVDPLLLRPVDDLELTVRSANCLKAENIYFIGDLIQRSESELLRTPNLGRKSLNEIKDVLASKSLSLGMKLENWPPAGLERP
;
A
#
# COMPACT_ATOMS: atom_id res chain seq x y z
N ILE A 1 -15.23 17.28 34.25
CA ILE A 1 -16.54 16.89 33.69
C ILE A 1 -17.07 18.11 32.98
N GLU A 2 -17.29 18.01 31.68
CA GLU A 2 -17.78 19.09 30.84
C GLU A 2 -19.12 18.64 30.23
N VAL A 3 -20.12 19.51 30.25
CA VAL A 3 -21.46 19.20 29.75
C VAL A 3 -21.64 19.94 28.43
N LEU A 4 -21.65 19.20 27.32
CA LEU A 4 -21.79 19.79 25.99
C LEU A 4 -23.22 20.21 25.64
N ASN A 5 -24.23 19.66 26.32
CA ASN A 5 -25.63 19.99 26.10
C ASN A 5 -26.27 20.60 27.36
N PRO A 6 -26.03 21.90 27.64
CA PRO A 6 -26.55 22.56 28.85
C PRO A 6 -28.07 22.75 28.81
N ASP A 7 -28.68 22.76 27.63
CA ASP A 7 -30.12 22.98 27.44
C ASP A 7 -30.96 21.71 27.63
N HIS A 8 -30.33 20.59 28.00
CA HIS A 8 -31.03 19.34 28.21
C HIS A 8 -31.93 19.41 29.44
N VAL A 9 -33.24 19.42 29.21
CA VAL A 9 -34.24 19.46 30.28
C VAL A 9 -34.34 18.11 30.98
N ILE A 10 -34.03 18.09 32.28
CA ILE A 10 -34.11 16.87 33.11
C ILE A 10 -35.48 16.74 33.79
N ALA A 11 -36.02 17.84 34.35
CA ALA A 11 -37.31 17.84 35.04
C ALA A 11 -37.95 19.25 35.09
N HIS A 12 -39.26 19.30 35.34
CA HIS A 12 -40.00 20.54 35.62
C HIS A 12 -40.47 20.57 37.07
N LEU A 13 -40.32 21.71 37.74
CA LEU A 13 -40.72 21.89 39.15
C LEU A 13 -41.90 22.85 39.27
N THR A 14 -42.92 22.45 40.04
CA THR A 14 -44.04 23.32 40.41
C THR A 14 -43.71 24.20 41.61
N LYS A 15 -44.57 25.19 41.89
CA LYS A 15 -44.37 26.13 43.01
C LYS A 15 -44.23 25.38 44.35
N GLY A 16 -43.08 25.55 45.01
CA GLY A 16 -42.74 24.88 46.26
C GLY A 16 -41.96 23.56 46.13
N GLY A 17 -41.70 23.07 44.90
CA GLY A 17 -40.89 21.89 44.66
C GLY A 17 -39.39 22.15 44.83
N LYS A 18 -38.67 21.16 45.38
CA LYS A 18 -37.19 21.13 45.45
C LYS A 18 -36.71 19.79 44.91
N LEU A 19 -35.65 19.80 44.11
CA LEU A 19 -35.01 18.61 43.56
C LEU A 19 -33.53 18.66 43.90
N ASP A 20 -33.05 17.60 44.53
CA ASP A 20 -31.64 17.36 44.82
C ASP A 20 -31.30 15.97 44.29
N MET A 21 -30.22 15.86 43.52
CA MET A 21 -29.81 14.65 42.84
C MET A 21 -28.29 14.56 42.78
N GLU A 22 -27.77 13.36 43.05
CA GLU A 22 -26.37 13.03 42.84
C GLU A 22 -26.25 12.09 41.64
N ILE A 23 -25.41 12.45 40.66
CA ILE A 23 -25.25 11.69 39.42
C ILE A 23 -23.82 11.16 39.36
N LYS A 24 -23.70 9.83 39.26
CA LYS A 24 -22.41 9.17 39.04
C LYS A 24 -22.13 9.07 37.54
N ILE A 25 -20.99 9.63 37.11
CA ILE A 25 -20.54 9.58 35.72
C ILE A 25 -19.37 8.60 35.63
N GLU A 26 -19.41 7.71 34.64
CA GLU A 26 -18.36 6.73 34.36
C GLU A 26 -17.97 6.80 32.88
N SER A 27 -16.70 6.48 32.58
CA SER A 27 -16.24 6.28 31.21
C SER A 27 -16.21 4.79 30.89
N GLY A 28 -16.65 4.43 29.69
CA GLY A 28 -16.80 3.05 29.26
C GLY A 28 -16.83 2.94 27.75
N ARG A 29 -17.19 1.76 27.24
CA ARG A 29 -17.31 1.50 25.81
C ARG A 29 -18.60 0.76 25.52
N GLY A 30 -19.24 1.09 24.40
CA GLY A 30 -20.45 0.44 23.94
C GLY A 30 -21.67 0.73 24.82
N TYR A 31 -22.50 -0.29 25.01
CA TYR A 31 -23.73 -0.22 25.78
C TYR A 31 -23.67 -1.21 26.94
N GLN A 32 -24.02 -0.75 28.14
CA GLN A 32 -24.10 -1.60 29.32
C GLN A 32 -25.45 -1.45 29.99
N PRO A 33 -26.31 -2.49 29.95
CA PRO A 33 -27.58 -2.45 30.62
C PRO A 33 -27.41 -2.49 32.15
N ALA A 34 -28.31 -1.82 32.86
CA ALA A 34 -28.33 -1.68 34.31
C ALA A 34 -28.40 -3.04 35.02
N THR A 35 -29.07 -4.03 34.42
CA THR A 35 -29.24 -5.39 34.97
C THR A 35 -27.93 -6.19 35.02
N VAL A 36 -27.00 -5.91 34.11
CA VAL A 36 -25.72 -6.64 33.99
C VAL A 36 -24.64 -6.00 34.87
N ARG A 37 -24.83 -4.75 35.29
CA ARG A 37 -23.93 -4.07 36.23
C ARG A 37 -24.04 -4.70 37.61
N LYS A 38 -23.07 -5.57 37.93
CA LYS A 38 -22.82 -6.02 39.30
C LYS A 38 -22.29 -4.85 40.11
N VAL A 39 -23.20 -4.05 40.67
CA VAL A 39 -22.88 -3.18 41.78
C VAL A 39 -22.80 -4.08 43.01
N SER A 40 -21.67 -4.11 43.69
CA SER A 40 -21.55 -4.76 45.00
C SER A 40 -22.71 -4.29 45.89
N GLU A 41 -23.47 -5.20 46.47
CA GLU A 41 -24.64 -4.87 47.29
C GLU A 41 -24.27 -3.92 48.45
N GLU A 42 -23.03 -3.99 48.93
CA GLU A 42 -22.44 -3.12 49.95
C GLU A 42 -22.37 -1.63 49.56
N THR A 43 -22.42 -1.31 48.27
CA THR A 43 -22.34 0.08 47.76
C THR A 43 -23.69 0.62 47.29
N ARG A 44 -24.74 -0.21 47.30
CA ARG A 44 -26.06 0.17 46.82
C ARG A 44 -26.85 0.84 47.95
N ALA A 45 -26.67 2.14 48.11
CA ALA A 45 -27.50 2.94 49.01
C ALA A 45 -28.99 2.84 48.61
N VAL A 46 -29.86 2.73 49.61
CA VAL A 46 -31.31 2.77 49.42
C VAL A 46 -31.67 4.10 48.76
N GLY A 47 -32.38 4.05 47.63
CA GLY A 47 -32.70 5.23 46.81
C GLY A 47 -31.86 5.40 45.54
N SER A 48 -30.88 4.53 45.30
CA SER A 48 -30.11 4.53 44.03
C SER A 48 -30.93 3.96 42.86
N ILE A 49 -31.07 4.78 41.81
CA ILE A 49 -31.70 4.38 40.54
C ILE A 49 -30.58 4.02 39.56
N LEU A 50 -30.58 2.79 39.08
CA LEU A 50 -29.64 2.35 38.04
C LEU A 50 -30.26 2.62 36.67
N ILE A 51 -29.46 3.23 35.81
CA ILE A 51 -29.82 3.55 34.43
C ILE A 51 -28.84 2.83 33.52
N ASP A 52 -29.31 2.42 32.34
CA ASP A 52 -28.46 1.86 31.30
C ASP A 52 -27.41 2.89 30.88
N ALA A 53 -26.17 2.43 30.70
CA ALA A 53 -25.08 3.30 30.28
C ALA A 53 -24.82 3.15 28.78
N SER A 54 -25.05 4.23 28.04
CA SER A 54 -24.64 4.35 26.65
C SER A 54 -23.39 5.23 26.56
N PHE A 55 -22.27 4.62 26.20
CA PHE A 55 -20.98 5.30 26.07
C PHE A 55 -20.65 5.67 24.62
N SER A 56 -21.61 5.54 23.69
CA SER A 56 -21.37 5.83 22.27
C SER A 56 -21.49 7.33 21.98
N PRO A 57 -20.41 8.00 21.56
CA PRO A 57 -20.48 9.39 21.11
C PRO A 57 -21.06 9.51 19.68
N VAL A 58 -21.07 8.41 18.92
CA VAL A 58 -21.59 8.37 17.55
C VAL A 58 -23.06 7.94 17.57
N ARG A 59 -23.92 8.68 16.87
CA ARG A 59 -25.36 8.44 16.76
C ARG A 59 -25.73 7.70 15.49
N ARG A 60 -25.15 8.09 14.35
CA ARG A 60 -25.48 7.52 13.04
C ARG A 60 -24.26 7.51 12.14
N VAL A 61 -24.15 6.44 11.36
CA VAL A 61 -23.14 6.29 10.32
C VAL A 61 -23.84 5.79 9.06
N ALA A 62 -23.61 6.43 7.93
CA ALA A 62 -24.00 5.96 6.61
C ALA A 62 -22.77 5.98 5.69
N TYR A 63 -22.72 5.09 4.72
CA TYR A 63 -21.66 5.09 3.72
C TYR A 63 -22.22 4.82 2.33
N THR A 64 -21.56 5.40 1.33
CA THR A 64 -21.82 5.16 -0.09
C THR A 64 -20.50 5.01 -0.82
N VAL A 65 -20.50 4.16 -1.86
CA VAL A 65 -19.34 3.92 -2.71
C VAL A 65 -19.70 4.38 -4.11
N GLU A 66 -18.89 5.29 -4.66
CA GLU A 66 -19.09 5.91 -5.96
C GLU A 66 -17.85 5.70 -6.82
N SER A 67 -18.00 5.59 -8.14
CA SER A 67 -16.84 5.49 -9.03
C SER A 67 -16.10 6.84 -9.09
N ALA A 68 -14.79 6.80 -8.85
CA ALA A 68 -13.92 7.96 -8.89
C ALA A 68 -13.10 7.96 -10.18
N ARG A 69 -13.19 9.05 -10.95
CA ARG A 69 -12.20 9.33 -11.99
C ARG A 69 -11.10 10.20 -11.42
N VAL A 70 -9.90 9.65 -11.30
CA VAL A 70 -8.70 10.39 -10.87
C VAL A 70 -7.80 10.52 -12.09
N GLU A 71 -7.77 11.73 -12.66
CA GLU A 71 -7.01 12.03 -13.88
C GLU A 71 -7.44 11.14 -15.07
N GLN A 72 -6.53 10.28 -15.57
CA GLN A 72 -6.79 9.32 -16.65
C GLN A 72 -7.20 7.93 -16.13
N ARG A 73 -7.20 7.71 -14.81
CA ARG A 73 -7.60 6.46 -14.18
C ARG A 73 -9.08 6.47 -13.82
N THR A 74 -9.80 5.46 -14.31
CA THR A 74 -11.24 5.26 -14.06
C THR A 74 -11.51 4.02 -13.20
N ASP A 75 -10.46 3.37 -12.70
CA ASP A 75 -10.49 2.11 -11.95
C ASP A 75 -10.50 2.31 -10.44
N LEU A 76 -10.82 3.52 -9.95
CA LEU A 76 -10.80 3.85 -8.53
C LEU A 76 -12.22 4.07 -8.01
N ASP A 77 -12.41 3.72 -6.74
CA ASP A 77 -13.65 3.95 -6.00
C ASP A 77 -13.46 5.05 -4.96
N ARG A 78 -14.48 5.88 -4.77
CA ARG A 78 -14.61 6.89 -3.73
C ARG A 78 -15.56 6.38 -2.66
N LEU A 79 -15.07 6.26 -1.43
CA LEU A 79 -15.87 5.99 -0.25
C LEU A 79 -16.30 7.32 0.40
N VAL A 80 -17.60 7.55 0.51
CA VAL A 80 -18.18 8.69 1.24
C VAL A 80 -18.81 8.15 2.51
N ILE A 81 -18.44 8.69 3.67
CA ILE A 81 -18.96 8.29 4.97
C ILE A 81 -19.58 9.50 5.66
N ASP A 82 -20.88 9.43 5.92
CA ASP A 82 -21.63 10.44 6.68
C ASP A 82 -21.74 10.00 8.14
N ILE A 83 -21.17 10.78 9.05
CA ILE A 83 -21.11 10.48 10.48
C ILE A 83 -21.76 11.59 11.28
N GLU A 84 -22.69 11.21 12.13
CA GLU A 84 -23.40 12.11 13.05
C GLU A 84 -22.99 11.78 14.49
N THR A 85 -22.37 12.73 15.18
CA THR A 85 -21.93 12.59 16.58
C THR A 85 -22.77 13.46 17.52
N ASN A 86 -22.70 13.19 18.81
CA ASN A 86 -23.33 14.00 19.85
C ASN A 86 -22.48 15.21 20.28
N GLY A 87 -21.42 15.54 19.54
CA GLY A 87 -20.50 16.64 19.81
C GLY A 87 -19.34 16.29 20.76
N VAL A 88 -19.38 15.16 21.47
CA VAL A 88 -18.30 14.76 22.40
C VAL A 88 -17.00 14.44 21.67
N VAL A 89 -17.11 13.95 20.43
CA VAL A 89 -15.98 13.60 19.56
C VAL A 89 -16.27 14.13 18.16
N GLU A 90 -15.25 14.69 17.51
CA GLU A 90 -15.35 15.09 16.11
C GLU A 90 -15.41 13.87 15.18
N PRO A 91 -16.18 13.90 14.09
CA PRO A 91 -16.26 12.79 13.14
C PRO A 91 -14.90 12.28 12.66
N GLU A 92 -13.95 13.18 12.38
CA GLU A 92 -12.61 12.81 11.95
C GLU A 92 -11.85 11.99 13.00
N GLU A 93 -11.90 12.43 14.27
CA GLU A 93 -11.25 11.74 15.38
C GLU A 93 -11.89 10.37 15.64
N ALA A 94 -13.22 10.27 15.48
CA ALA A 94 -13.93 9.00 15.56
C ALA A 94 -13.44 8.02 14.49
N VAL A 95 -13.28 8.46 13.23
CA VAL A 95 -12.74 7.64 12.15
C VAL A 95 -11.29 7.24 12.42
N ARG A 96 -10.45 8.15 12.89
CA ARG A 96 -9.05 7.87 13.24
C ARG A 96 -8.95 6.80 14.33
N THR A 97 -9.79 6.89 15.35
CA THR A 97 -9.86 5.91 16.44
C THR A 97 -10.35 4.56 15.92
N ALA A 98 -11.37 4.55 15.07
CA ALA A 98 -11.89 3.33 14.44
C ALA A 98 -10.84 2.64 13.55
N ALA A 99 -10.10 3.40 12.74
CA ALA A 99 -9.03 2.90 11.90
C ALA A 99 -7.90 2.26 12.74
N ARG A 100 -7.51 2.90 13.86
CA ARG A 100 -6.51 2.32 14.78
C ARG A 100 -6.98 1.02 15.39
N ILE A 101 -8.24 0.94 15.81
CA ILE A 101 -8.84 -0.29 16.33
C ILE A 101 -8.81 -1.38 15.25
N LEU A 102 -9.22 -1.05 14.01
CA LEU A 102 -9.23 -2.00 12.90
C LEU A 102 -7.82 -2.55 12.60
N VAL A 103 -6.81 -1.68 12.50
CA VAL A 103 -5.41 -2.10 12.29
C VAL A 103 -4.93 -3.01 13.42
N SER A 104 -5.24 -2.67 14.68
CA SER A 104 -4.88 -3.49 15.84
C SER A 104 -5.58 -4.85 15.86
N GLN A 105 -6.78 -4.98 15.27
CA GLN A 105 -7.44 -6.28 15.13
C GLN A 105 -6.85 -7.08 13.96
N LEU A 106 -6.46 -6.41 12.87
CA LEU A 106 -5.86 -7.04 11.70
C LEU A 106 -4.42 -7.49 11.92
N SER A 107 -3.67 -6.86 12.82
CA SER A 107 -2.27 -7.23 13.09
C SER A 107 -2.14 -8.69 13.54
N VAL A 108 -3.13 -9.21 14.28
CA VAL A 108 -3.16 -10.62 14.68
C VAL A 108 -3.14 -11.55 13.47
N PHE A 109 -3.79 -11.17 12.37
CA PHE A 109 -3.80 -11.95 11.13
C PHE A 109 -2.55 -11.73 10.28
N ALA A 110 -1.91 -10.57 10.37
CA ALA A 110 -0.64 -10.30 9.69
C ALA A 110 0.52 -11.10 10.30
N ASP A 111 0.49 -11.29 11.63
CA ASP A 111 1.50 -12.05 12.38
C ASP A 111 1.25 -13.58 12.35
N LEU A 112 0.13 -14.01 11.77
CA LEU A 112 -0.20 -15.43 11.56
C LEU A 112 0.70 -15.98 10.44
N GLU A 113 1.88 -16.48 10.80
CA GLU A 113 2.86 -17.17 9.93
C GLU A 113 2.34 -18.51 9.39
N GLY A 114 1.21 -18.51 8.68
CA GLY A 114 0.59 -19.70 8.10
C GLY A 114 0.54 -19.72 6.57
N THR A 115 0.81 -18.60 5.91
CA THR A 115 0.90 -18.54 4.45
C THR A 115 2.07 -17.63 4.09
N PRO A 116 3.14 -18.12 3.43
CA PRO A 116 4.13 -17.23 2.86
C PRO A 116 3.37 -16.28 1.92
N ALA A 117 3.41 -14.99 2.22
CA ALA A 117 2.90 -13.98 1.31
C ALA A 117 3.61 -14.18 -0.01
N GLU A 118 2.86 -14.56 -1.05
CA GLU A 118 3.36 -14.58 -2.40
C GLU A 118 3.70 -13.12 -2.71
N SER A 119 4.98 -12.78 -2.62
CA SER A 119 5.45 -11.45 -2.91
C SER A 119 5.14 -11.18 -4.38
N GLU A 120 4.08 -10.41 -4.65
CA GLU A 120 3.95 -9.71 -5.92
C GLU A 120 5.09 -8.70 -5.99
N SER A 121 6.26 -9.16 -6.39
CA SER A 121 7.30 -8.26 -6.88
C SER A 121 6.67 -7.46 -8.03
N PRO A 122 6.79 -6.13 -8.05
CA PRO A 122 6.36 -5.35 -9.20
C PRO A 122 7.04 -5.95 -10.43
N ARG A 123 6.24 -6.33 -11.43
CA ARG A 123 6.73 -6.75 -12.75
C ARG A 123 7.39 -5.53 -13.42
N SER A 124 8.57 -5.12 -12.95
CA SER A 124 9.52 -4.47 -13.83
C SER A 124 9.80 -5.48 -14.95
N PRO A 125 9.73 -5.10 -16.23
CA PRO A 125 10.14 -6.00 -17.29
C PRO A 125 11.57 -6.42 -16.97
N GLN A 126 11.75 -7.69 -16.62
CA GLN A 126 13.05 -8.26 -16.33
C GLN A 126 13.83 -8.25 -17.64
N VAL A 127 14.55 -7.15 -17.90
CA VAL A 127 15.64 -7.18 -18.87
C VAL A 127 16.63 -8.18 -18.29
N ASP A 128 16.84 -9.29 -19.01
CA ASP A 128 17.74 -10.35 -18.59
C ASP A 128 19.08 -9.73 -18.15
N PRO A 129 19.57 -9.99 -16.92
CA PRO A 129 20.84 -9.47 -16.42
C PRO A 129 22.02 -9.73 -17.36
N LEU A 130 21.90 -10.71 -18.25
CA LEU A 130 22.88 -11.00 -19.29
C LEU A 130 23.02 -9.89 -20.34
N LEU A 131 21.94 -9.17 -20.65
CA LEU A 131 21.93 -8.11 -21.68
C LEU A 131 22.66 -6.85 -21.22
N LEU A 132 22.70 -6.61 -19.90
CA LEU A 132 23.39 -5.49 -19.25
C LEU A 132 24.90 -5.71 -19.10
N ARG A 133 25.43 -6.90 -19.43
CA ARG A 133 26.86 -7.15 -19.34
C ARG A 133 27.62 -6.45 -20.47
N PRO A 134 28.84 -5.96 -20.20
CA PRO A 134 29.69 -5.39 -21.23
C PRO A 134 30.15 -6.48 -22.21
N VAL A 135 30.43 -6.09 -23.45
CA VAL A 135 30.95 -6.99 -24.49
C VAL A 135 32.34 -7.55 -24.12
N ASP A 136 33.08 -6.88 -23.24
CA ASP A 136 34.39 -7.35 -22.76
C ASP A 136 34.29 -8.69 -21.98
N ASP A 137 33.16 -8.97 -21.33
CA ASP A 137 32.91 -10.21 -20.59
C ASP A 137 32.61 -11.41 -21.51
N LEU A 138 32.48 -11.20 -22.82
CA LEU A 138 32.26 -12.26 -23.81
C LEU A 138 33.54 -13.03 -24.18
N GLU A 139 34.68 -12.76 -23.52
CA GLU A 139 35.97 -13.44 -23.77
C GLU A 139 36.36 -13.49 -25.27
N LEU A 140 35.97 -12.46 -26.03
CA LEU A 140 36.28 -12.36 -27.45
C LEU A 140 37.77 -12.08 -27.68
N THR A 141 38.28 -12.42 -28.87
CA THR A 141 39.62 -11.98 -29.27
C THR A 141 39.75 -10.46 -29.19
N VAL A 142 40.95 -9.99 -28.83
CA VAL A 142 41.31 -8.57 -28.72
C VAL A 142 40.91 -7.77 -29.98
N ARG A 143 40.93 -8.40 -31.16
CA ARG A 143 40.49 -7.80 -32.42
C ARG A 143 38.98 -7.58 -32.45
N SER A 144 38.20 -8.61 -32.13
CA SER A 144 36.72 -8.57 -32.15
C SER A 144 36.18 -7.57 -31.13
N ALA A 145 36.72 -7.55 -29.89
CA ALA A 145 36.31 -6.59 -28.84
C ALA A 145 36.60 -5.13 -29.24
N ASN A 146 37.78 -4.85 -29.80
CA ASN A 146 38.14 -3.48 -30.23
C ASN A 146 37.32 -3.01 -31.45
N CYS A 147 36.95 -3.92 -32.36
CA CYS A 147 36.08 -3.57 -33.50
C CYS A 147 34.66 -3.22 -33.03
N LEU A 148 34.12 -3.93 -32.03
CA LEU A 148 32.79 -3.65 -31.48
C LEU A 148 32.76 -2.32 -30.71
N LYS A 149 33.80 -2.01 -29.95
CA LYS A 149 33.97 -0.70 -29.28
C LYS A 149 34.08 0.46 -30.26
N ALA A 150 34.78 0.27 -31.38
CA ALA A 150 34.92 1.31 -32.42
C ALA A 150 33.59 1.72 -33.06
N GLU A 151 32.59 0.82 -33.06
CA GLU A 151 31.23 1.07 -33.56
C GLU A 151 30.23 1.46 -32.44
N ASN A 152 30.73 1.82 -31.25
CA ASN A 152 29.93 2.18 -30.08
C ASN A 152 29.02 1.05 -29.54
N ILE A 153 29.44 -0.22 -29.68
CA ILE A 153 28.72 -1.37 -29.11
C ILE A 153 29.41 -1.78 -27.82
N TYR A 154 28.82 -1.43 -26.68
CA TYR A 154 29.41 -1.65 -25.36
C TYR A 154 28.76 -2.81 -24.60
N PHE A 155 27.47 -3.07 -24.82
CA PHE A 155 26.70 -4.08 -24.10
C PHE A 155 26.24 -5.23 -24.99
N ILE A 156 26.01 -6.39 -24.38
CA ILE A 156 25.50 -7.58 -25.10
C ILE A 156 24.13 -7.29 -25.74
N GLY A 157 23.27 -6.52 -25.08
CA GLY A 157 21.98 -6.09 -25.63
C GLY A 157 22.08 -5.25 -26.92
N ASP A 158 23.13 -4.45 -27.07
CA ASP A 158 23.39 -3.67 -28.30
C ASP A 158 23.87 -4.58 -29.45
N LEU A 159 24.68 -5.59 -29.14
CA LEU A 159 25.22 -6.54 -30.11
C LEU A 159 24.13 -7.42 -30.74
N ILE A 160 23.20 -7.91 -29.92
CA ILE A 160 22.11 -8.82 -30.35
C ILE A 160 21.16 -8.16 -31.34
N GLN A 161 20.96 -6.84 -31.25
CA GLN A 161 20.07 -6.11 -32.16
C GLN A 161 20.68 -5.90 -33.56
N ARG A 162 22.00 -6.04 -33.69
CA ARG A 162 22.69 -5.91 -34.97
C ARG A 162 22.56 -7.18 -35.78
N SER A 163 22.27 -7.02 -37.07
CA SER A 163 22.28 -8.13 -38.02
C SER A 163 23.72 -8.48 -38.41
N GLU A 164 23.89 -9.72 -38.86
CA GLU A 164 25.15 -10.19 -39.43
C GLU A 164 25.65 -9.32 -40.59
N SER A 165 24.73 -8.84 -41.43
CA SER A 165 25.03 -7.97 -42.57
C SER A 165 25.56 -6.60 -42.15
N GLU A 166 25.12 -6.08 -41.01
CA GLU A 166 25.59 -4.80 -40.46
C GLU A 166 27.00 -4.95 -39.87
N LEU A 167 27.24 -6.04 -39.13
CA LEU A 167 28.55 -6.33 -38.54
C LEU A 167 29.64 -6.54 -39.60
N LEU A 168 29.32 -7.17 -40.73
CA LEU A 168 30.29 -7.37 -41.82
C LEU A 168 30.67 -6.07 -42.55
N ARG A 169 29.87 -5.00 -42.38
CA ARG A 169 30.15 -3.68 -42.96
C ARG A 169 31.11 -2.86 -42.10
N THR A 170 31.29 -3.23 -40.84
CA THR A 170 32.22 -2.58 -39.90
C THR A 170 33.66 -2.71 -40.36
N PRO A 171 34.44 -1.61 -40.38
CA PRO A 171 35.86 -1.67 -40.73
C PRO A 171 36.62 -2.60 -39.78
N ASN A 172 37.46 -3.46 -40.35
CA ASN A 172 38.31 -4.43 -39.63
C ASN A 172 37.62 -5.64 -38.99
N LEU A 173 36.29 -5.82 -39.15
CA LEU A 173 35.60 -7.05 -38.75
C LEU A 173 35.60 -8.08 -39.89
N GLY A 174 36.39 -9.15 -39.73
CA GLY A 174 36.52 -10.22 -40.73
C GLY A 174 35.57 -11.40 -40.50
N ARG A 175 35.43 -12.28 -41.52
CA ARG A 175 34.62 -13.52 -41.43
C ARG A 175 34.99 -14.43 -40.25
N LYS A 176 36.27 -14.43 -39.82
CA LYS A 176 36.73 -15.20 -38.65
C LYS A 176 36.18 -14.62 -37.33
N SER A 177 36.22 -13.30 -37.16
CA SER A 177 35.67 -12.60 -35.99
C SER A 177 34.15 -12.72 -35.89
N LEU A 178 33.46 -12.74 -37.04
CA LEU A 178 32.01 -12.92 -37.08
C LEU A 178 31.57 -14.32 -36.62
N ASN A 179 32.28 -15.37 -37.04
CA ASN A 179 32.01 -16.74 -36.58
C ASN A 179 32.29 -16.87 -35.08
N GLU A 180 33.38 -16.27 -34.59
CA GLU A 180 33.71 -16.24 -33.16
C GLU A 180 32.58 -15.59 -32.33
N ILE A 181 32.06 -14.44 -32.76
CA ILE A 181 30.94 -13.76 -32.08
C ILE A 181 29.69 -14.66 -32.07
N LYS A 182 29.39 -15.35 -33.18
CA LYS A 182 28.26 -16.28 -33.26
C LYS A 182 28.39 -17.47 -32.33
N ASP A 183 29.57 -18.09 -32.28
CA ASP A 183 29.83 -19.27 -31.43
C ASP A 183 29.70 -18.92 -29.94
N VAL A 184 30.25 -17.76 -29.55
CA VAL A 184 30.15 -17.26 -28.16
C VAL A 184 28.72 -16.86 -27.80
N LEU A 185 27.99 -16.16 -28.68
CA LEU A 185 26.57 -15.85 -28.44
C LEU A 185 25.73 -17.12 -28.33
N ALA A 186 25.97 -18.12 -29.19
CA ALA A 186 25.29 -19.41 -29.15
C ALA A 186 25.56 -20.16 -27.84
N SER A 187 26.80 -20.11 -27.32
CA SER A 187 27.15 -20.70 -26.02
C SER A 187 26.35 -20.11 -24.84
N LYS A 188 25.91 -18.85 -24.98
CA LYS A 188 25.10 -18.13 -24.00
C LYS A 188 23.61 -18.10 -24.36
N SER A 189 23.18 -18.96 -25.29
CA SER A 189 21.80 -19.07 -25.80
C SER A 189 21.22 -17.79 -26.44
N LEU A 190 22.10 -16.93 -26.98
CA LEU A 190 21.74 -15.67 -27.65
C LEU A 190 21.98 -15.79 -29.16
N SER A 191 21.25 -15.00 -29.96
CA SER A 191 21.37 -15.00 -31.42
C SER A 191 21.40 -13.57 -31.95
N LEU A 192 22.11 -13.35 -33.06
CA LEU A 192 22.16 -12.06 -33.74
C LEU A 192 20.82 -11.77 -34.44
N GLY A 193 20.37 -10.51 -34.39
CA GLY A 193 19.14 -10.02 -35.00
C GLY A 193 17.86 -10.13 -34.15
N MET A 194 17.96 -10.38 -32.84
CA MET A 194 16.78 -10.36 -31.96
C MET A 194 16.40 -8.90 -31.65
N LYS A 195 15.13 -8.55 -31.81
CA LYS A 195 14.60 -7.22 -31.47
C LYS A 195 14.17 -7.22 -30.01
N LEU A 196 14.80 -6.37 -29.19
CA LEU A 196 14.43 -6.15 -27.80
C LEU A 196 13.52 -4.92 -27.74
N GLU A 197 12.26 -5.07 -27.33
CA GLU A 197 11.30 -3.96 -27.27
C GLU A 197 11.59 -2.95 -26.14
N ASN A 198 12.34 -3.35 -25.11
CA ASN A 198 12.63 -2.56 -23.91
C ASN A 198 14.12 -2.22 -23.74
N TRP A 199 14.86 -2.03 -24.85
CA TRP A 199 16.28 -1.69 -24.83
C TRP A 199 16.55 -0.41 -25.63
N PRO A 200 17.35 0.55 -25.12
CA PRO A 200 18.09 0.57 -23.85
C PRO A 200 17.22 0.99 -22.64
N PRO A 201 17.45 0.44 -21.43
CA PRO A 201 16.76 0.87 -20.22
C PRO A 201 17.13 2.33 -19.87
N ALA A 202 16.14 3.11 -19.43
CA ALA A 202 16.35 4.49 -19.00
C ALA A 202 17.30 4.52 -17.79
N GLY A 203 18.51 5.06 -17.97
CA GLY A 203 19.56 5.11 -16.94
C GLY A 203 20.84 4.32 -17.26
N LEU A 204 20.95 3.69 -18.43
CA LEU A 204 22.19 3.06 -18.88
C LEU A 204 23.25 4.12 -19.22
N GLU A 205 24.19 4.39 -18.31
CA GLU A 205 25.36 5.23 -18.58
C GLU A 205 26.26 4.52 -19.59
N ARG A 206 26.50 5.17 -20.73
CA ARG A 206 27.47 4.69 -21.72
C ARG A 206 28.87 5.14 -21.27
N PRO A 207 29.84 4.23 -21.19
CA PRO A 207 31.22 4.59 -20.87
C PRO A 207 31.89 5.38 -22.00
#